data_AF-A0A8T2NMM8-F1
#
_entry.id   AF-A0A8T2NMM8-F1
#
_cell.length_a   1.000
_cell.length_b   1.000
_cell.length_c   1.000
_cell.angle_alpha   90.00
_cell.angle_beta   90.00
_cell.angle_gamma   90.00
#
_symmetry.space_group_name_H-M   'P 1'
#
loop_
_entity.id
_entity.type
_entity.pdbx_description
1 polymer ?
#
loop_
_entity_poly.entity_id
_entity_poly.type
_entity_poly.pdbx_seq_one_letter_code
_entity_poly.pdbx_strand_id
1 'polypeptide(L)'
;MYLDRKLDRETTPVHMFNVTAEEATPQALRSHVSVSLVVLDVNDNAPELTNIQDLFACEKDERGTVIGTIGATDKDEHQQSFHFSLAKQSPKFSLTSHFDSWGFSCTVLPLGSRHIIQQRDTSPCHDLPSPRAAHRLSNRLLSLQHQRKTLWLKIDFSRL
;
A
#
# COMPACT_ATOMS: atom_id res chain seq x y z
N MET A 1 -7.09 -8.87 36.78
CA MET A 1 -7.15 -7.87 35.69
C MET A 1 -7.98 -8.47 34.58
N TYR A 2 -8.97 -7.75 34.05
CA TYR A 2 -9.80 -8.21 32.93
C TYR A 2 -9.91 -7.09 31.91
N LEU A 3 -10.19 -7.45 30.66
CA LEU A 3 -10.39 -6.49 29.56
C LEU A 3 -11.89 -6.23 29.38
N ASP A 4 -12.28 -4.97 29.35
CA ASP A 4 -13.65 -4.55 29.02
C ASP A 4 -13.89 -4.50 27.50
N ARG A 5 -12.82 -4.29 26.72
CA ARG A 5 -12.85 -4.19 25.26
C ARG A 5 -11.63 -4.86 24.64
N LYS A 6 -11.72 -5.19 23.34
CA LYS A 6 -10.59 -5.69 22.56
C LYS A 6 -9.48 -4.62 22.52
N LEU A 7 -8.24 -5.05 22.72
CA LEU A 7 -7.05 -4.24 22.49
C LEU A 7 -6.64 -4.34 21.02
N ASP A 8 -6.21 -3.23 20.45
CA ASP A 8 -5.81 -3.09 19.05
C ASP A 8 -4.49 -2.32 19.02
N ARG A 9 -3.41 -3.00 18.62
CA ARG A 9 -2.06 -2.41 18.69
C ARG A 9 -1.92 -1.27 17.70
N GLU A 10 -2.49 -1.43 16.52
CA GLU A 10 -2.48 -0.47 15.41
C GLU A 10 -3.13 0.85 15.81
N THR A 11 -4.11 0.81 16.71
CA THR A 11 -4.72 2.00 17.30
C THR A 11 -3.96 2.50 18.53
N THR A 12 -3.59 1.62 19.46
CA THR A 12 -2.92 2.00 20.71
C THR A 12 -1.97 0.91 21.20
N PRO A 13 -0.64 1.05 20.97
CA PRO A 13 0.32 0.01 21.32
C PRO A 13 0.64 -0.04 22.82
N VAL A 14 0.42 1.07 23.55
CA VAL A 14 0.72 1.16 24.99
C VAL A 14 -0.42 1.85 25.72
N HIS A 15 -0.92 1.20 26.77
CA HIS A 15 -1.86 1.78 27.72
C HIS A 15 -1.19 2.02 29.07
N MET A 16 -1.27 3.24 29.58
CA MET A 16 -0.79 3.60 30.91
C MET A 16 -1.97 3.88 31.84
N PHE A 17 -1.96 3.25 33.01
CA PHE A 17 -2.97 3.49 34.03
C PHE A 17 -2.37 3.42 35.43
N ASN A 18 -2.98 4.15 36.37
CA ASN A 18 -2.59 4.15 37.77
C ASN A 18 -3.56 3.29 38.57
N VAL A 19 -3.02 2.33 39.30
CA VAL A 19 -3.78 1.54 40.26
C VAL A 19 -3.62 2.19 41.62
N THR A 20 -4.75 2.44 42.28
CA THR A 20 -4.78 2.99 43.64
C THR A 20 -5.28 1.90 44.58
N ALA A 21 -4.51 1.62 45.62
CA ALA A 21 -4.97 0.84 46.76
C ALA A 21 -5.34 1.80 47.88
N GLU A 22 -6.56 1.69 48.39
CA GLU A 22 -7.13 2.54 49.43
C GLU A 22 -7.70 1.67 50.55
N GLU A 23 -7.41 2.04 51.80
CA GLU A 23 -8.04 1.40 52.97
C GLU A 23 -9.48 1.87 53.13
N ALA A 24 -10.39 0.95 53.44
CA ALA A 24 -11.80 1.25 53.72
C ALA A 24 -12.00 1.77 55.17
N THR A 25 -11.20 2.75 55.59
CA THR A 25 -11.22 3.33 56.94
C THR A 25 -11.43 4.85 56.88
N PRO A 26 -11.91 5.51 57.96
CA PRO A 26 -12.14 6.96 57.96
C PRO A 26 -10.89 7.83 57.73
N GLN A 27 -9.69 7.32 58.06
CA GLN A 27 -8.40 7.98 57.77
C GLN A 27 -7.74 7.53 56.45
N ALA A 28 -8.40 6.64 55.70
CA ALA A 28 -7.97 6.01 54.44
C ALA A 28 -6.54 6.34 53.96
N LEU A 29 -5.62 5.40 54.18
CA LEU A 29 -4.31 5.45 53.53
C LEU A 29 -4.44 5.06 52.06
N ARG A 30 -3.71 5.77 51.19
CA ARG A 30 -3.68 5.53 49.75
C ARG A 30 -2.27 5.28 49.27
N SER A 31 -2.12 4.31 48.38
CA SER A 31 -0.88 4.08 47.62
C SER A 31 -1.21 3.97 46.13
N HIS A 32 -0.30 4.44 45.29
CA HIS A 32 -0.48 4.46 43.85
C HIS A 32 0.68 3.74 43.17
N VAL A 33 0.37 2.97 42.11
CA VAL A 33 1.37 2.36 41.22
C VAL A 33 0.98 2.59 39.77
N SER A 34 1.94 2.99 38.96
CA SER A 34 1.77 3.12 37.52
C SER A 34 2.04 1.79 36.82
N VAL A 35 1.11 1.39 35.96
CA VAL A 35 1.18 0.16 35.18
C VAL A 35 1.21 0.53 33.70
N SER A 36 2.20 0.00 32.98
CA SER A 36 2.29 0.07 31.52
C SER A 36 1.92 -1.27 30.90
N LEU A 37 0.85 -1.28 30.13
CA LEU A 37 0.42 -2.44 29.34
C LEU A 37 0.87 -2.23 27.90
N VAL A 38 1.76 -3.11 27.44
CA VAL A 38 2.23 -3.15 26.04
C VAL A 38 1.39 -4.18 25.29
N VAL A 39 0.75 -3.75 24.20
CA VAL A 39 -0.02 -4.63 23.31
C VAL A 39 0.94 -5.26 22.31
N LEU A 40 0.93 -6.59 22.22
CA LEU A 40 1.75 -7.32 21.27
C LEU A 40 1.10 -7.31 19.89
N ASP A 41 1.92 -7.18 18.85
CA ASP A 41 1.50 -7.25 17.45
C ASP A 41 1.04 -8.67 17.09
N VAL A 42 -0.07 -8.73 16.37
CA VAL A 42 -0.57 -9.94 15.72
C VAL A 42 -0.79 -9.58 14.27
N ASN A 43 -0.39 -10.46 13.36
CA ASN A 43 -0.64 -10.31 11.93
C ASN A 43 -2.15 -10.47 11.62
N ASP A 44 -2.92 -9.40 11.77
CA ASP A 44 -4.34 -9.35 11.44
C ASP A 44 -4.68 -8.30 10.36
N ASN A 45 -3.70 -7.55 9.86
CA ASN A 45 -3.85 -6.67 8.71
C ASN A 45 -3.26 -7.30 7.46
N ALA A 46 -4.05 -7.37 6.39
CA ALA A 46 -3.51 -7.73 5.08
C ALA A 46 -2.74 -6.54 4.49
N PRO A 47 -1.67 -6.79 3.72
CA PRO A 47 -0.88 -5.70 3.17
C PRO A 47 -1.69 -4.98 2.07
N GLU A 48 -1.52 -3.66 1.96
CA GLU A 48 -2.26 -2.78 1.07
C GLU A 48 -1.35 -2.12 0.04
N LEU A 49 -1.84 -1.97 -1.20
CA LEU A 49 -1.17 -1.19 -2.23
C LEU A 49 -1.46 0.30 -2.05
N THR A 50 -0.42 1.12 -2.18
CA THR A 50 -0.50 2.58 -2.11
C THR A 50 -0.01 3.22 -3.41
N ASN A 51 -0.29 4.51 -3.59
CA ASN A 51 0.06 5.24 -4.81
C ASN A 51 -0.47 4.58 -6.10
N ILE A 52 -1.70 4.04 -6.05
CA ILE A 52 -2.35 3.42 -7.20
C ILE A 52 -2.78 4.54 -8.15
N GLN A 53 -2.08 4.65 -9.27
CA GLN A 53 -2.35 5.63 -10.32
C GLN A 53 -2.46 4.95 -11.68
N ASP A 54 -3.19 5.58 -12.61
CA ASP A 54 -3.21 5.16 -14.00
C ASP A 54 -1.80 5.34 -14.61
N LEU A 55 -1.18 4.25 -15.04
CA LEU A 55 0.12 4.20 -15.73
C LEU A 55 -0.05 4.19 -17.25
N PHE A 56 0.76 4.97 -17.95
CA PHE A 56 0.71 5.02 -19.41
C PHE A 56 2.07 4.69 -19.99
N ALA A 57 2.06 3.83 -21.01
CA ALA A 57 3.25 3.45 -21.75
C ALA A 57 3.05 3.80 -23.22
N CYS A 58 3.96 4.60 -23.76
CA CYS A 58 4.01 4.96 -25.17
C CYS A 58 4.89 3.96 -25.93
N GLU A 59 4.60 3.76 -27.22
CA GLU A 59 5.40 2.85 -28.07
C GLU A 59 6.86 3.32 -28.21
N LYS A 60 7.08 4.63 -28.07
CA LYS A 60 8.40 5.26 -28.11
C LYS A 60 9.16 5.17 -26.79
N ASP A 61 8.52 4.69 -25.72
CA ASP A 61 9.20 4.55 -24.44
C ASP A 61 10.32 3.52 -24.58
N GLU A 62 11.51 3.91 -24.15
CA GLU A 62 12.67 3.04 -24.20
C GLU A 62 12.51 1.88 -23.21
N ARG A 63 13.23 0.79 -23.48
CA ARG A 63 13.29 -0.34 -22.57
C ARG A 63 13.81 0.14 -21.22
N GLY A 64 13.07 -0.13 -20.15
CA GLY A 64 13.48 0.27 -18.81
C GLY A 64 13.11 1.69 -18.41
N THR A 65 12.36 2.44 -19.23
CA THR A 65 11.78 3.72 -18.80
C THR A 65 10.76 3.48 -17.68
N VAL A 66 10.79 4.31 -16.63
CA VAL A 66 9.81 4.22 -15.54
C VAL A 66 8.48 4.81 -16.01
N ILE A 67 7.47 3.97 -16.19
CA ILE A 67 6.10 4.42 -16.52
C ILE A 67 5.24 4.65 -15.26
N GLY A 68 5.71 4.16 -14.11
CA GLY A 68 5.33 4.64 -12.80
C GLY A 68 5.64 3.66 -11.68
N THR A 69 5.25 4.05 -10.46
CA THR A 69 5.65 3.41 -9.21
C THR A 69 4.43 3.16 -8.34
N ILE A 70 4.31 1.95 -7.82
CA ILE A 70 3.24 1.53 -6.92
C ILE A 70 3.85 1.19 -5.57
N GLY A 71 3.30 1.75 -4.50
CA GLY A 71 3.75 1.48 -3.14
C GLY A 71 3.05 0.29 -2.51
N ALA A 72 3.61 -0.20 -1.41
CA ALA A 72 3.03 -1.19 -0.54
C ALA A 72 3.23 -0.81 0.91
N THR A 73 2.19 -1.00 1.71
CA THR A 73 2.21 -0.74 3.15
C THR A 73 1.47 -1.83 3.89
N ASP A 74 1.95 -2.18 5.07
CA ASP A 74 1.26 -3.06 6.01
C ASP A 74 1.27 -2.37 7.38
N LYS A 75 0.19 -2.51 8.14
CA LYS A 75 0.02 -1.81 9.42
C LYS A 75 0.66 -2.57 10.58
N ASP A 76 0.92 -3.87 10.41
CA ASP A 76 1.55 -4.70 11.43
C ASP A 76 3.00 -4.25 11.67
N GLU A 77 3.51 -4.44 12.89
CA GLU A 77 4.85 -3.99 13.29
C GLU A 77 5.98 -4.72 12.56
N HIS A 78 5.75 -5.98 12.23
CA HIS A 78 6.79 -6.84 11.69
C HIS A 78 7.12 -6.43 10.25
N GLN A 79 8.41 -6.19 10.01
CA GLN A 79 8.94 -5.81 8.70
C GLN A 79 8.74 -6.95 7.70
N GLN A 80 7.74 -6.81 6.85
CA GLN A 80 7.36 -7.82 5.89
C GLN A 80 8.10 -7.62 4.58
N SER A 81 8.66 -8.70 4.05
CA SER A 81 9.11 -8.72 2.67
C SER A 81 7.88 -8.82 1.78
N PHE A 82 7.71 -7.87 0.87
CA PHE A 82 6.62 -7.93 -0.10
C PHE A 82 7.08 -8.47 -1.44
N HIS A 83 6.19 -9.20 -2.10
CA HIS A 83 6.39 -9.67 -3.46
C HIS A 83 5.37 -9.03 -4.40
N PHE A 84 5.88 -8.37 -5.45
CA PHE A 84 5.08 -7.79 -6.51
C PHE A 84 5.17 -8.66 -7.76
N SER A 85 4.03 -8.94 -8.38
CA SER A 85 3.98 -9.75 -9.60
C SER A 85 2.88 -9.27 -10.54
N LEU A 86 3.00 -9.60 -11.82
CA LEU A 86 1.90 -9.38 -12.76
C LEU A 86 0.91 -10.55 -12.64
N ALA A 87 -0.35 -10.26 -12.35
CA ALA A 87 -1.42 -11.25 -12.26
C ALA A 87 -1.60 -12.05 -13.55
N LYS A 88 -1.17 -11.47 -14.67
CA LYS A 88 -0.96 -12.18 -15.92
C LYS A 88 0.44 -11.89 -16.42
N GLN A 89 1.27 -12.93 -16.50
CA GLN A 89 2.60 -12.83 -17.08
C GLN A 89 2.52 -12.18 -18.47
N SER A 90 3.36 -11.18 -18.69
CA SER A 90 3.41 -10.40 -19.92
C SER A 90 4.86 -10.20 -20.32
N PRO A 91 5.26 -10.52 -21.56
CA PRO A 91 6.60 -10.22 -22.05
C PRO A 91 6.81 -8.73 -22.32
N LYS A 92 5.77 -7.89 -22.15
CA LYS A 92 5.79 -6.45 -22.48
C LYS A 92 6.20 -5.56 -21.32
N PHE A 93 6.09 -6.04 -20.08
CA PHE A 93 6.35 -5.25 -18.88
C PHE A 93 7.13 -6.08 -17.87
N SER A 94 8.02 -5.42 -17.14
CA SER A 94 8.69 -5.96 -15.97
C SER A 94 8.36 -5.11 -14.75
N LEU A 95 8.41 -5.76 -13.59
CA LEU A 95 8.26 -5.16 -12.28
C LEU A 95 9.62 -5.19 -11.58
N THR A 96 10.05 -4.06 -11.04
CA THR A 96 11.28 -3.97 -10.25
C THR A 96 10.89 -3.53 -8.83
N SER A 97 11.12 -4.35 -7.83
CA SER A 97 10.84 -4.03 -6.43
C SER A 97 11.98 -3.19 -5.82
N HIS A 98 11.61 -2.22 -4.99
CA HIS A 98 12.52 -1.31 -4.29
C HIS A 98 12.13 -1.26 -2.81
N PHE A 99 13.15 -1.17 -1.95
CA PHE A 99 12.98 -0.88 -0.52
C PHE A 99 13.94 0.25 -0.16
N ASP A 100 13.38 1.39 0.22
CA ASP A 100 14.12 2.58 0.59
C ASP A 100 13.48 3.28 1.80
N SER A 101 13.95 4.49 2.13
CA SER A 101 13.43 5.27 3.25
C SER A 101 11.95 5.66 3.13
N TRP A 102 11.33 5.50 1.96
CA TRP A 102 9.91 5.76 1.70
C TRP A 102 9.05 4.49 1.77
N GLY A 103 9.68 3.33 2.01
CA GLY A 103 9.02 2.04 2.18
C GLY A 103 9.23 1.11 0.99
N PHE A 104 8.31 0.16 0.84
CA PHE A 104 8.36 -0.80 -0.25
C PHE A 104 7.57 -0.26 -1.44
N SER A 105 8.20 -0.32 -2.61
CA SER A 105 7.54 0.07 -3.85
C SER A 105 7.97 -0.82 -5.01
N CYS A 106 7.24 -0.75 -6.10
CA CYS A 106 7.56 -1.43 -7.33
C CYS A 106 7.42 -0.49 -8.51
N THR A 107 8.45 -0.48 -9.35
CA THR A 107 8.48 0.28 -10.59
C THR A 107 8.05 -0.60 -11.74
N VAL A 108 7.12 -0.11 -12.56
CA VAL A 108 6.70 -0.78 -13.79
C VAL A 108 7.54 -0.26 -14.94
N LEU A 109 8.15 -1.17 -15.71
CA LEU A 109 9.03 -0.85 -16.83
C LEU A 109 8.50 -1.53 -18.10
N PRO A 110 8.43 -0.83 -19.25
CA PRO A 110 8.17 -1.47 -20.52
C PRO A 110 9.43 -2.22 -20.97
N LEU A 111 9.24 -3.46 -21.38
CA LEU A 111 10.30 -4.33 -21.91
C LEU A 111 10.51 -4.14 -23.42
N GLY A 112 9.99 -3.06 -24.00
CA GLY A 112 10.16 -2.71 -25.42
C GLY A 112 9.42 -3.65 -26.36
N SER A 113 8.46 -3.12 -27.11
CA SER A 113 7.84 -3.83 -28.22
C SER A 113 7.24 -2.81 -29.18
N ARG A 114 7.43 -3.04 -30.49
CA ARG A 114 6.74 -2.39 -31.64
C ARG A 114 5.20 -2.57 -31.63
N HIS A 115 4.63 -2.96 -30.49
CA HIS A 115 3.24 -3.40 -30.28
C HIS A 115 2.77 -3.14 -28.83
N ILE A 116 3.35 -2.16 -28.13
CA ILE A 116 2.61 -1.43 -27.08
C ILE A 116 1.61 -0.56 -27.86
N ILE A 117 0.34 -0.57 -27.46
CA ILE A 117 -0.76 -0.17 -28.35
C ILE A 117 -0.61 1.28 -28.83
N GLN A 118 -0.74 1.46 -30.14
CA GLN A 118 -0.91 2.72 -30.86
C GLN A 118 -1.95 3.63 -30.17
N GLN A 119 -1.53 4.79 -29.67
CA GLN A 119 -2.39 5.97 -29.71
C GLN A 119 -2.39 6.42 -31.18
N ARG A 120 -3.31 5.87 -31.97
CA ARG A 120 -3.52 6.35 -33.33
C ARG A 120 -4.45 7.57 -33.21
N ASP A 121 -3.84 8.69 -32.84
CA ASP A 121 -4.16 10.05 -33.28
C ASP A 121 -3.16 10.99 -32.59
N THR A 122 -2.75 12.02 -33.32
CA THR A 122 -1.52 12.83 -33.25
C THR A 122 -1.31 13.70 -32.00
N SER A 123 -1.76 13.28 -30.82
CA SER A 123 -1.49 13.99 -29.56
C SER A 123 -0.13 13.57 -28.99
N PRO A 124 0.78 14.51 -28.64
CA PRO A 124 1.97 14.19 -27.88
C PRO A 124 1.56 13.46 -26.58
N CYS A 125 2.29 12.40 -26.19
CA CYS A 125 2.06 11.72 -24.90
C CYS A 125 2.11 12.71 -23.70
N HIS A 126 2.67 13.91 -23.88
CA HIS A 126 2.79 14.97 -22.90
C HIS A 126 1.51 15.81 -22.66
N ASP A 127 0.47 15.70 -23.49
CA ASP A 127 -0.73 16.58 -23.42
C ASP A 127 -2.00 15.88 -22.90
N LEU A 128 -1.89 14.67 -22.34
CA LEU A 128 -3.04 13.99 -21.76
C LEU A 128 -3.37 14.59 -20.38
N PRO A 129 -4.57 15.16 -20.18
CA PRO A 129 -4.94 15.70 -18.87
C PRO A 129 -5.04 14.56 -17.85
N SER A 130 -4.36 14.71 -16.70
CA SER A 130 -4.56 13.83 -15.54
C SER A 130 -6.06 13.75 -15.21
N PRO A 131 -6.70 12.57 -15.22
CA PRO A 131 -8.10 12.47 -14.90
C PRO A 131 -8.31 12.76 -13.40
N ARG A 132 -9.26 13.65 -13.10
CA ARG A 132 -9.67 13.98 -11.74
C ARG A 132 -10.13 12.73 -11.00
N ALA A 133 -9.69 12.61 -9.75
CA ALA A 133 -9.93 11.52 -8.82
C ALA A 133 -11.37 10.99 -8.87
N ALA A 134 -11.54 9.76 -9.36
CA ALA A 134 -12.75 8.97 -9.17
C ALA A 134 -12.59 8.13 -7.90
N HIS A 135 -13.26 8.54 -6.82
CA HIS A 135 -13.37 7.74 -5.60
C HIS A 135 -14.22 6.48 -5.86
N ARG A 136 -13.69 5.30 -5.51
CA ARG A 136 -14.32 4.26 -4.64
C ARG A 136 -13.77 2.84 -4.92
N LEU A 137 -12.93 2.39 -3.99
CA LEU A 137 -12.72 1.05 -3.39
C LEU A 137 -12.61 -0.21 -4.26
N SER A 138 -11.45 -0.86 -4.07
CA SER A 138 -11.10 -2.27 -4.32
C SER A 138 -11.15 -2.73 -5.78
N ASN A 139 -10.00 -3.19 -6.26
CA ASN A 139 -9.77 -3.77 -7.58
C ASN A 139 -9.99 -2.82 -8.78
N ARG A 140 -8.86 -2.47 -9.43
CA ARG A 140 -8.68 -1.72 -10.70
C ARG A 140 -8.60 -0.17 -10.54
N LEU A 141 -8.13 0.65 -11.50
CA LEU A 141 -8.06 0.58 -12.97
C LEU A 141 -6.84 1.36 -13.52
N LEU A 142 -6.55 1.06 -14.79
CA LEU A 142 -5.71 1.76 -15.73
C LEU A 142 -6.63 2.23 -16.86
N SER A 143 -6.90 3.51 -17.03
CA SER A 143 -7.79 4.00 -18.11
C SER A 143 -7.18 5.11 -18.96
N LEU A 144 -7.12 4.87 -20.27
CA LEU A 144 -7.03 5.93 -21.28
C LEU A 144 -8.07 5.63 -22.36
N GLN A 145 -9.07 6.50 -22.48
CA GLN A 145 -9.96 6.53 -23.64
C GLN A 145 -9.34 7.44 -24.71
N HIS A 146 -8.78 6.86 -25.77
CA HIS A 146 -9.39 6.97 -27.10
C HIS A 146 -8.69 6.01 -28.11
N GLN A 147 -9.51 5.26 -28.84
CA GLN A 147 -9.21 4.35 -29.97
C GLN A 147 -8.49 2.99 -29.69
N ARG A 148 -9.32 2.04 -29.24
CA ARG A 148 -9.39 0.63 -29.71
C ARG A 148 -8.30 -0.39 -29.34
N LYS A 149 -7.57 -0.23 -28.23
CA LYS A 149 -7.02 -1.37 -27.48
C LYS A 149 -6.58 -0.90 -26.09
N THR A 150 -7.26 -1.36 -25.05
CA THR A 150 -6.87 -1.12 -23.66
C THR A 150 -6.15 -2.36 -23.15
N LEU A 151 -4.93 -2.22 -22.63
CA LEU A 151 -4.22 -3.31 -21.98
C LEU A 151 -4.35 -3.15 -20.47
N TRP A 152 -4.94 -4.16 -19.83
CA TRP A 152 -5.09 -4.19 -18.38
C TRP A 152 -3.88 -4.89 -17.77
N LEU A 153 -3.06 -4.14 -17.04
CA LEU A 153 -2.06 -4.71 -16.15
C LEU A 153 -2.71 -4.86 -14.77
N LYS A 154 -2.81 -6.11 -14.30
CA LYS A 154 -3.19 -6.39 -12.93
C LYS A 154 -1.93 -6.81 -12.20
N ILE A 155 -1.65 -6.14 -11.10
CA ILE A 155 -0.50 -6.45 -10.24
C ILE A 155 -1.06 -7.23 -9.06
N ASP A 156 -0.51 -8.41 -8.86
CA ASP A 156 -0.75 -9.22 -7.68
C ASP A 156 0.35 -8.94 -6.67
N PHE A 157 -0.06 -8.94 -5.41
CA PHE A 157 0.75 -8.49 -4.30
C PHE A 157 0.48 -9.38 -3.10
N SER A 158 1.55 -9.84 -2.46
CA SER A 158 1.46 -10.75 -1.31
C SER A 158 2.60 -10.52 -0.33
N ARG A 159 2.31 -10.78 0.95
CA ARG A 159 3.30 -10.99 2.01
C ARG A 159 4.10 -12.28 1.70
N LEU A 160 5.41 -12.26 1.91
CA LEU A 160 6.26 -13.46 1.92
C LEU A 160 6.30 -14.11 3.29
#